data_AF-A0A3B9Y2T1-F1
#
_entry.id   AF-A0A3B9Y2T1-F1
#
_cell.length_a   1.000
_cell.length_b   1.000
_cell.length_c   1.000
_cell.angle_alpha   90.00
_cell.angle_beta   90.00
_cell.angle_gamma   90.00
#
_symmetry.space_group_name_H-M   'P 1'
#
loop_
_entity.id
_entity.type
_entity.pdbx_description
1 polymer ?
#
loop_
_entity_poly.entity_id
_entity_poly.type
_entity_poly.pdbx_seq_one_letter_code
_entity_poly.pdbx_strand_id
1 'polypeptide(L)'
;MTLQDAGSGITYTDFKGPLTVQIKPGTGRVGAILSGTVTVNAVSGIAIFSGLTINQAGSGYVLTTSSPGYASAETNSFSVSA
;
A
#
# COMPACT_ATOMS: atom_id res chain seq x y z
N MET A 1 13.74 18.22 1.34
CA MET A 1 13.85 16.88 0.72
C MET A 1 12.46 16.48 0.26
N THR A 2 12.13 16.78 -0.98
CA THR A 2 10.83 16.47 -1.59
C THR A 2 11.08 15.41 -2.64
N LEU A 3 10.47 14.23 -2.47
CA LEU A 3 10.56 13.16 -3.47
C LEU A 3 9.79 13.61 -4.71
N GLN A 4 10.51 13.74 -5.81
CA GLN A 4 10.00 14.12 -7.12
C GLN A 4 10.31 12.93 -8.03
N ASP A 5 9.29 12.14 -8.35
CA ASP A 5 9.40 11.02 -9.28
C ASP A 5 9.20 11.54 -10.71
N ALA A 6 10.22 11.35 -11.53
CA ALA A 6 10.26 11.79 -12.91
C ALA A 6 9.62 10.71 -13.80
N GLY A 7 8.34 10.87 -14.13
CA GLY A 7 7.67 10.00 -15.10
C GLY A 7 6.15 10.16 -15.09
N SER A 8 5.64 11.13 -15.87
CA SER A 8 4.22 11.48 -16.00
C SER A 8 3.66 12.28 -14.82
N GLY A 9 3.73 13.60 -14.94
CA GLY A 9 3.27 14.59 -13.96
C GLY A 9 1.75 14.62 -13.80
N ILE A 10 1.19 13.61 -13.14
CA ILE A 10 -0.06 13.73 -12.41
C ILE A 10 0.17 13.20 -11.00
N THR A 11 0.77 14.05 -10.15
CA THR A 11 0.50 13.94 -8.72
C THR A 11 -0.97 14.32 -8.57
N TYR A 12 -1.84 13.35 -8.31
CA TYR A 12 -3.23 13.59 -7.98
C TYR A 12 -3.30 14.26 -6.61
N THR A 13 -2.91 15.53 -6.58
CA THR A 13 -2.79 16.40 -5.41
C THR A 13 -4.12 16.65 -4.73
N ASP A 14 -5.22 16.23 -5.36
CA ASP A 14 -6.59 16.28 -4.83
C ASP A 14 -7.30 14.93 -4.80
N PHE A 15 -6.58 13.79 -4.87
CA PHE A 15 -7.25 12.51 -4.64
C PHE A 15 -7.72 12.45 -3.18
N LYS A 16 -9.04 12.39 -3.01
CA LYS A 16 -9.76 12.24 -1.73
C LYS A 16 -10.51 10.90 -1.60
N GLY A 17 -10.35 10.02 -2.58
CA GLY A 17 -11.08 8.76 -2.63
C GLY A 17 -10.47 7.67 -1.75
N PRO A 18 -11.16 6.52 -1.64
CA PRO A 18 -10.68 5.40 -0.85
C PRO A 18 -9.50 4.71 -1.54
N LEU A 19 -8.37 4.60 -0.83
CA LEU A 19 -7.33 3.62 -1.17
C LEU A 19 -7.50 2.38 -0.29
N THR A 20 -7.37 1.23 -0.91
CA THR A 20 -7.28 -0.06 -0.20
C THR A 20 -5.89 -0.64 -0.37
N VAL A 21 -5.31 -1.11 0.73
CA VAL A 21 -4.03 -1.82 0.75
C VAL A 21 -4.27 -3.29 1.03
N GLN A 22 -3.56 -4.15 0.32
CA GLN A 22 -3.63 -5.60 0.47
C GLN A 22 -2.26 -6.23 0.25
N ILE A 23 -2.04 -7.43 0.80
CA ILE A 23 -0.86 -8.22 0.44
C ILE A 23 -1.00 -8.68 -1.02
N LYS A 24 0.04 -8.45 -1.82
CA LYS A 24 0.09 -8.91 -3.20
C LYS A 24 -0.01 -10.45 -3.23
N PRO A 25 -0.94 -11.02 -3.99
CA PRO A 25 -1.04 -12.47 -4.14
C PRO A 25 0.29 -13.09 -4.61
N GLY A 26 0.68 -14.20 -3.99
CA GLY A 26 1.94 -14.90 -4.29
C GLY A 26 3.19 -14.29 -3.64
N THR A 27 3.04 -13.31 -2.75
CA THR A 27 4.16 -12.71 -2.00
C THR A 27 4.09 -13.04 -0.52
N GLY A 28 5.24 -12.95 0.16
CA GLY A 28 5.36 -13.32 1.57
C GLY A 28 5.04 -14.78 1.85
N ARG A 29 4.41 -15.05 3.00
CA ARG A 29 4.04 -16.39 3.44
C ARG A 29 2.60 -16.73 3.07
N VAL A 30 2.38 -17.93 2.55
CA VAL A 30 1.03 -18.46 2.29
C VAL A 30 0.21 -18.44 3.58
N GLY A 31 -0.99 -17.86 3.51
CA GLY A 31 -1.89 -17.72 4.66
C GLY A 31 -1.60 -16.49 5.55
N ALA A 32 -0.69 -15.60 5.14
CA ALA A 32 -0.55 -14.31 5.79
C ALA A 32 -1.77 -13.42 5.55
N ILE A 33 -2.23 -12.76 6.61
CA ILE A 33 -3.40 -11.90 6.63
C ILE A 33 -2.94 -10.50 7.01
N LEU A 34 -3.27 -9.52 6.17
CA LEU A 34 -3.15 -8.11 6.52
C LEU A 34 -4.38 -7.72 7.34
N SER A 35 -4.16 -7.33 8.58
CA SER A 35 -5.18 -6.84 9.50
C SER A 35 -4.94 -5.37 9.82
N GLY A 36 -5.96 -4.70 10.35
CA GLY A 36 -5.94 -3.26 10.64
C GLY A 36 -6.78 -2.45 9.66
N THR A 37 -6.53 -1.15 9.59
CA THR A 37 -7.24 -0.25 8.68
C THR A 37 -6.68 -0.35 7.27
N VAL A 38 -7.18 -1.32 6.50
CA VAL A 38 -6.74 -1.59 5.13
C VAL A 38 -7.37 -0.66 4.09
N THR A 39 -8.38 0.13 4.45
CA THR A 39 -8.99 1.13 3.56
C THR A 39 -8.97 2.50 4.22
N VAL A 40 -8.35 3.47 3.58
CA VAL A 40 -8.22 4.85 4.06
C VAL A 40 -8.49 5.81 2.92
N ASN A 41 -9.27 6.86 3.17
CA ASN A 41 -9.44 7.94 2.21
C ASN A 41 -8.16 8.77 2.13
N ALA A 42 -7.63 8.96 0.93
CA ALA A 42 -6.52 9.89 0.77
C ALA A 42 -6.92 11.31 1.16
N VAL A 43 -5.95 12.08 1.65
CA VAL A 43 -6.09 13.52 1.87
C VAL A 43 -5.00 14.18 1.06
N SER A 44 -5.41 14.87 -0.01
CA SER A 44 -4.50 15.58 -0.92
C SER A 44 -3.50 14.63 -1.61
N GLY A 45 -4.00 13.48 -2.06
CA GLY A 45 -3.17 12.46 -2.70
C GLY A 45 -2.40 11.54 -1.76
N ILE A 46 -2.46 11.78 -0.44
CA ILE A 46 -1.73 10.98 0.55
C ILE A 46 -2.71 10.18 1.40
N ALA A 47 -2.62 8.86 1.37
CA ALA A 47 -3.27 7.99 2.35
C ALA A 47 -2.24 7.44 3.34
N ILE A 48 -2.55 7.55 4.63
CA ILE A 48 -1.72 7.02 5.71
C ILE A 48 -2.46 5.84 6.33
N PHE A 49 -1.90 4.64 6.19
CA PHE A 49 -2.44 3.44 6.81
C PHE A 49 -1.74 3.21 8.14
N SER A 50 -2.44 3.46 9.25
CA SER A 50 -1.95 3.20 10.60
C SER A 50 -2.47 1.88 11.14
N GLY A 51 -1.66 1.18 11.93
CA GLY A 51 -2.08 -0.06 12.61
C GLY A 51 -2.23 -1.26 11.69
N LEU A 52 -1.53 -1.27 10.55
CA LEU A 52 -1.44 -2.47 9.72
C LEU A 52 -0.58 -3.51 10.43
N THR A 53 -1.09 -4.73 10.52
CA THR A 53 -0.37 -5.87 11.11
C THR A 53 -0.45 -7.05 10.17
N ILE A 54 0.68 -7.75 10.00
CA ILE A 54 0.73 -9.03 9.29
C ILE A 54 0.92 -10.10 10.35
N ASN A 55 -0.01 -11.06 10.41
CA ASN A 55 -0.04 -12.11 11.43
C ASN A 55 1.08 -13.17 11.28
N GLN A 56 1.92 -13.07 10.27
CA GLN A 56 2.96 -14.04 9.94
C GLN A 56 4.28 -13.33 9.67
N ALA A 57 5.34 -13.78 10.34
CA ALA A 57 6.70 -13.42 9.97
C ALA A 57 7.09 -14.11 8.67
N GLY A 58 7.87 -13.42 7.84
CA GLY A 58 8.32 -13.88 6.53
C GLY A 58 8.99 -12.78 5.73
N SER A 59 9.67 -13.16 4.66
CA SER A 59 10.35 -12.23 3.75
C SER A 59 9.65 -12.16 2.40
N GLY A 60 9.88 -11.05 1.68
CA GLY A 60 9.35 -10.89 0.33
C GLY A 60 7.88 -10.53 0.29
N TYR A 61 7.35 -9.91 1.35
CA TYR A 61 6.03 -9.30 1.32
C TYR A 61 6.03 -8.10 0.38
N VAL A 62 4.97 -7.97 -0.42
CA VAL A 62 4.69 -6.79 -1.22
C VAL A 62 3.27 -6.36 -0.88
N LEU A 63 3.07 -5.06 -0.63
CA LEU A 63 1.74 -4.50 -0.49
C LEU A 63 1.32 -3.85 -1.81
N THR A 64 0.11 -4.14 -2.24
CA THR A 64 -0.53 -3.49 -3.38
C THR A 64 -1.56 -2.51 -2.85
N THR A 65 -1.46 -1.25 -3.25
CA THR A 65 -2.47 -0.23 -3.00
C THR A 65 -3.29 -0.01 -4.26
N SER A 66 -4.61 -0.09 -4.15
CA SER A 66 -5.54 0.13 -5.26
C SER A 66 -6.59 1.18 -4.89
N SER A 67 -7.09 1.88 -5.90
CA SER A 67 -8.15 2.87 -5.78
C SER A 67 -9.08 2.78 -7.00
N PRO A 68 -10.41 2.94 -6.84
CA PRO A 68 -11.34 2.95 -7.96
C PRO A 68 -11.01 4.07 -8.95
N GLY A 69 -10.74 3.71 -10.21
CA GLY A 69 -10.42 4.66 -11.28
C GLY A 69 -8.95 5.07 -11.38
N TYR A 70 -8.06 4.44 -10.61
CA TYR A 70 -6.61 4.71 -10.60
C TYR A 70 -5.80 3.43 -10.80
N ALA A 71 -4.59 3.58 -11.32
CA ALA A 71 -3.64 2.48 -11.39
C ALA A 71 -3.26 2.01 -9.98
N SER A 72 -3.14 0.70 -9.79
CA SER A 72 -2.60 0.13 -8.56
C SER A 72 -1.10 0.40 -8.47
N ALA A 73 -0.62 0.74 -7.27
CA ALA A 73 0.79 0.84 -6.96
C ALA A 73 1.22 -0.32 -6.06
N GLU A 74 2.49 -0.71 -6.15
CA GLU A 74 3.07 -1.77 -5.33
C GLU A 74 4.25 -1.21 -4.54
N THR A 75 4.44 -1.71 -3.32
CA THR A 75 5.64 -1.40 -2.54
C THR A 75 6.83 -2.24 -3.04
N ASN A 76 8.04 -1.81 -2.72
CA ASN A 76 9.19 -2.71 -2.74
C ASN A 76 8.94 -3.91 -1.81
N SER A 77 9.64 -5.01 -2.08
CA SER A 77 9.58 -6.17 -1.20
C SER A 77 10.20 -5.85 0.15
N PHE A 78 9.57 -6.33 1.22
CA PHE A 78 10.06 -6.19 2.59
C PHE A 78 9.88 -7.48 3.38
N SER A 79 10.47 -7.52 4.57
CA SER A 79 10.36 -8.65 5.49
C SER A 79 9.66 -8.23 6.77
N VAL A 80 8.83 -9.13 7.29
CA VAL A 80 8.15 -9.02 8.58
C VAL A 80 8.85 -9.97 9.55
N SER A 81 9.44 -9.44 10.60
CA SER A 81 9.95 -10.23 11.73
C SER A 81 8.91 -10.28 12.85
N ALA A 82 8.93 -11.36 13.63
CA ALA A 82 8.13 -11.50 14.85
C ALA A 82 8.74 -10.71 16.01
#